data_AF-A0A957X2B2-F1
#
_entry.id   AF-A0A957X2B2-F1
#
_cell.length_a   1.000
_cell.length_b   1.000
_cell.length_c   1.000
_cell.angle_alpha   90.00
_cell.angle_beta   90.00
_cell.angle_gamma   90.00
#
_symmetry.space_group_name_H-M   'P 1'
#
loop_
_entity.id
_entity.type
_entity.pdbx_description
1 polymer ?
#
loop_
_entity_poly.entity_id
_entity_poly.type
_entity_poly.pdbx_seq_one_letter_code
_entity_poly.pdbx_strand_id
1 'polypeptide(L)'
;MFAADAPVWSDQWTFFASWPQDVLAAVSIVLLSLLIIWWRQQSSHWFRITMLTLLAALGMSIGSYYFFEVPVYHANCPAGCAGWRGFPLRFAVIDLRHITYLAPGDFAMNVLTLWLLWLVASVIWRLLAMVLHWEQRSWRSQALFIVVAAILPWALTPRFVNPPEPHITGEPARLAINARRAAEFTYDITGLWVQRLALEDVRLLDPNADPTPDAVNR
;
A
#
# COMPACT_ATOMS: atom_id res chain seq x y z
N MET A 1 -2.22 -12.47 18.86
CA MET A 1 -1.30 -13.61 18.64
C MET A 1 -1.31 -13.91 17.15
N PHE A 2 -0.31 -13.44 16.39
CA PHE A 2 -0.22 -13.67 14.95
C PHE A 2 0.34 -15.07 14.70
N ALA A 3 -0.53 -16.08 14.60
CA ALA A 3 -0.17 -17.26 13.83
C ALA A 3 -0.19 -16.83 12.36
N ALA A 4 0.89 -16.20 11.92
CA ALA A 4 1.07 -15.87 10.51
C ALA A 4 1.33 -17.19 9.80
N ASP A 5 0.28 -17.80 9.25
CA ASP A 5 0.45 -18.88 8.30
C ASP A 5 1.37 -18.36 7.20
N ALA A 6 2.50 -19.04 7.04
CA ALA A 6 3.50 -18.64 6.06
C ALA A 6 2.86 -18.67 4.67
N PRO A 7 3.05 -17.62 3.83
CA PRO A 7 2.47 -17.62 2.50
C PRO A 7 3.00 -18.81 1.69
N VAL A 8 2.11 -19.45 0.95
CA VAL A 8 2.48 -20.50 0.01
C VAL A 8 2.78 -19.84 -1.33
N TRP A 9 3.98 -20.06 -1.87
CA TRP A 9 4.30 -19.62 -3.22
C TRP A 9 3.46 -20.40 -4.22
N SER A 10 2.75 -19.67 -5.09
CA SER A 10 1.97 -20.29 -6.16
C SER A 10 2.87 -20.68 -7.33
N ASP A 11 2.52 -21.75 -8.02
CA ASP A 11 3.07 -22.07 -9.33
C ASP A 11 2.63 -21.08 -10.41
N GLN A 12 1.57 -20.28 -10.14
CA GLN A 12 1.13 -19.21 -11.02
C GLN A 12 2.00 -17.97 -10.83
N TRP A 13 2.51 -17.43 -11.94
CA TRP A 13 3.31 -16.21 -11.93
C TRP A 13 2.51 -14.96 -11.56
N THR A 14 1.25 -14.87 -11.96
CA THR A 14 0.40 -13.68 -11.77
C THR A 14 -1.05 -14.09 -11.57
N PHE A 15 -1.71 -13.51 -10.57
CA PHE A 15 -3.16 -13.61 -10.36
C PHE A 15 -3.91 -12.39 -10.90
N PHE A 16 -3.26 -11.22 -10.89
CA PHE A 16 -3.93 -9.95 -11.18
C PHE A 16 -3.56 -9.35 -12.54
N ALA A 17 -2.82 -10.10 -13.37
CA ALA A 17 -2.33 -9.66 -14.68
C ALA A 17 -3.44 -9.05 -15.53
N SER A 18 -3.17 -7.85 -16.02
CA SER A 18 -4.04 -7.13 -16.94
C SER A 18 -3.18 -6.26 -17.86
N TRP A 19 -3.65 -5.99 -19.08
CA TRP A 19 -2.90 -5.19 -20.04
C TRP A 19 -2.40 -3.83 -19.51
N PRO A 20 -3.11 -3.11 -18.60
CA PRO A 20 -2.57 -1.87 -18.03
C PRO A 20 -1.36 -2.12 -17.13
N GLN A 21 -1.30 -3.26 -16.45
CA GLN A 21 -0.16 -3.63 -15.61
C GLN A 21 1.06 -4.00 -16.45
N ASP A 22 0.86 -4.65 -17.61
CA ASP A 22 1.97 -4.94 -18.52
C ASP A 22 2.59 -3.64 -19.08
N VAL A 23 1.74 -2.69 -19.46
CA VAL A 23 2.18 -1.35 -19.88
C VAL A 23 2.89 -0.62 -18.74
N LEU A 24 2.32 -0.67 -17.53
CA LEU A 24 2.94 -0.07 -16.34
C LEU A 24 4.33 -0.68 -16.07
N ALA A 25 4.47 -2.00 -16.22
CA ALA A 25 5.74 -2.70 -16.05
C ALA A 25 6.79 -2.22 -17.05
N ALA A 26 6.43 -2.21 -18.33
CA ALA A 26 7.32 -1.80 -19.41
C ALA A 26 7.78 -0.35 -19.22
N VAL A 27 6.84 0.56 -18.95
CA VAL A 27 7.14 1.97 -18.66
C VAL A 27 8.02 2.10 -17.42
N SER A 28 7.73 1.35 -16.36
CA SER A 28 8.52 1.39 -15.11
C SER A 28 9.96 0.95 -15.32
N ILE A 29 10.19 -0.11 -16.10
CA ILE A 29 11.54 -0.59 -16.44
C ILE A 29 12.32 0.47 -17.22
N VAL A 30 11.69 1.10 -18.21
CA VAL A 30 12.32 2.17 -19.00
C VAL A 30 12.67 3.37 -18.11
N LEU A 31 11.72 3.84 -17.28
CA LEU A 31 11.93 4.97 -16.39
C LEU A 31 13.00 4.68 -15.32
N LEU A 32 12.99 3.48 -14.73
CA LEU A 32 14.03 3.05 -13.79
C LEU A 32 15.40 3.07 -14.43
N SER A 33 15.52 2.54 -15.65
CA SER A 33 16.78 2.53 -16.40
C SER A 33 17.29 3.95 -16.62
N LEU A 34 16.42 4.86 -17.06
CA LEU A 34 16.76 6.27 -17.26
C LEU A 34 17.17 6.96 -15.95
N LEU A 35 16.46 6.71 -14.85
CA LEU A 35 16.77 7.28 -13.54
C LEU A 35 18.10 6.76 -12.98
N ILE A 36 18.41 5.48 -13.19
CA ILE A 36 19.70 4.90 -12.80
C ILE A 36 20.83 5.53 -13.61
N ILE A 37 20.65 5.69 -14.94
CA ILE A 37 21.63 6.38 -15.80
C ILE A 37 21.82 7.83 -15.34
N TRP A 38 20.72 8.53 -15.05
CA TRP A 38 20.76 9.91 -14.55
C TRP A 38 21.55 10.00 -13.23
N TRP A 39 21.25 9.14 -12.26
CA TRP A 39 21.97 9.11 -10.98
C TRP A 39 23.45 8.79 -11.17
N ARG A 40 23.78 7.86 -12.07
CA ARG A 40 25.17 7.50 -12.42
C ARG A 40 25.93 8.71 -12.98
N GLN A 41 25.28 9.56 -13.76
CA GLN A 41 25.89 10.79 -14.27
C GLN A 41 26.03 11.88 -13.18
N GLN A 42 25.06 11.96 -12.28
CA GLN A 42 24.98 13.04 -11.29
C GLN A 42 25.85 12.83 -10.04
N SER A 43 26.11 11.59 -9.63
CA SER A 43 26.79 11.29 -8.35
C SER A 43 27.63 10.03 -8.39
N SER A 44 28.81 10.05 -7.76
CA SER A 44 29.65 8.87 -7.54
C SER A 44 29.01 7.84 -6.61
N HIS A 45 28.03 8.25 -5.81
CA HIS A 45 27.30 7.39 -4.86
C HIS A 45 26.00 6.81 -5.44
N TRP A 46 25.79 6.87 -6.76
CA TRP A 46 24.59 6.40 -7.44
C TRP A 46 24.18 4.98 -7.00
N PHE A 47 25.15 4.06 -6.91
CA PHE A 47 24.89 2.67 -6.57
C PHE A 47 24.27 2.51 -5.16
N ARG A 48 24.72 3.33 -4.21
CA ARG A 48 24.17 3.32 -2.84
C ARG A 48 22.72 3.80 -2.85
N ILE A 49 22.41 4.86 -3.61
CA ILE A 49 21.05 5.40 -3.72
C ILE A 49 20.12 4.37 -4.37
N THR A 50 20.54 3.75 -5.47
CA THR A 50 19.73 2.75 -6.17
C THR A 50 19.51 1.50 -5.32
N MET A 51 20.53 1.03 -4.58
CA MET A 51 20.38 -0.13 -3.69
C MET A 51 19.54 0.17 -2.47
N LEU A 52 19.71 1.32 -1.82
CA LEU A 52 18.89 1.70 -0.66
C LEU A 52 17.42 1.85 -1.03
N THR A 53 17.13 2.46 -2.19
CA THR A 53 15.74 2.58 -2.68
C THR A 53 15.13 1.23 -3.06
N LEU A 54 15.92 0.31 -3.64
CA LEU A 54 15.48 -1.06 -3.90
C LEU A 54 15.17 -1.83 -2.61
N LEU A 55 16.05 -1.75 -1.61
CA LEU A 55 15.85 -2.39 -0.31
C LEU A 55 14.65 -1.80 0.42
N ALA A 56 14.44 -0.49 0.35
CA ALA A 56 13.25 0.18 0.89
C ALA A 56 11.97 -0.31 0.20
N ALA A 57 11.98 -0.43 -1.13
CA ALA A 57 10.86 -0.96 -1.89
C ALA A 57 10.54 -2.42 -1.53
N LEU A 58 11.57 -3.26 -1.39
CA LEU A 58 11.41 -4.65 -0.96
C LEU A 58 10.82 -4.73 0.45
N GLY A 59 11.38 -3.99 1.39
CA GLY A 59 10.89 -3.93 2.77
C GLY A 59 9.45 -3.42 2.86
N MET A 60 9.09 -2.40 2.08
CA MET A 60 7.71 -1.92 2.00
C MET A 60 6.77 -2.94 1.35
N SER A 61 7.19 -3.65 0.31
CA SER A 61 6.37 -4.70 -0.30
C SER A 61 6.09 -5.82 0.71
N ILE A 62 7.10 -6.27 1.46
CA ILE A 62 6.94 -7.26 2.53
C ILE A 62 6.05 -6.71 3.65
N GLY A 63 6.27 -5.47 4.10
CA GLY A 63 5.41 -4.84 5.10
C GLY A 63 3.96 -4.75 4.64
N SER A 64 3.74 -4.43 3.36
CA SER A 64 2.40 -4.29 2.79
C SER A 64 1.60 -5.58 2.80
N TYR A 65 2.26 -6.75 2.77
CA TYR A 65 1.62 -8.04 2.94
C TYR A 65 0.95 -8.20 4.31
N TYR A 66 1.53 -7.62 5.37
CA TYR A 66 1.03 -7.76 6.74
C TYR A 66 0.07 -6.64 7.13
N PHE A 67 0.26 -5.44 6.59
CA PHE A 67 -0.55 -4.28 6.97
C PHE A 67 -1.77 -4.04 6.09
N PHE A 68 -1.78 -4.55 4.84
CA PHE A 68 -2.88 -4.32 3.90
C PHE A 68 -3.49 -5.64 3.47
N GLU A 69 -4.57 -6.00 4.16
CA GLU A 69 -5.35 -7.20 3.94
C GLU A 69 -6.80 -6.83 3.66
N VAL A 70 -7.37 -7.48 2.66
CA VAL A 70 -8.82 -7.58 2.47
C VAL A 70 -9.19 -9.03 2.69
N PRO A 71 -9.96 -9.36 3.74
CA PRO A 71 -10.34 -10.73 4.01
C PRO A 71 -11.27 -11.28 2.92
N VAL A 72 -11.53 -12.58 2.95
CA VAL A 72 -12.61 -13.21 2.18
C VAL A 72 -13.91 -12.45 2.47
N TYR A 73 -14.77 -12.28 1.47
CA TYR A 73 -16.03 -11.55 1.63
C TYR A 73 -17.16 -12.21 0.86
N HIS A 74 -18.39 -12.09 1.37
CA HIS A 74 -19.61 -12.62 0.78
C HIS A 74 -20.57 -11.51 0.30
N ALA A 75 -20.23 -10.23 0.55
CA ALA A 75 -20.93 -9.10 -0.02
C ALA A 75 -20.92 -9.16 -1.56
N ASN A 76 -22.10 -9.23 -2.19
CA ASN A 76 -22.33 -9.53 -3.62
C ASN A 76 -21.84 -10.90 -4.13
N CYS A 77 -21.39 -11.78 -3.24
CA CYS A 77 -20.76 -13.03 -3.60
C CYS A 77 -21.25 -14.16 -2.67
N PRO A 78 -22.45 -14.73 -2.89
CA PRO A 78 -23.03 -15.71 -1.96
C PRO A 78 -22.14 -16.94 -1.74
N ALA A 79 -21.43 -17.37 -2.79
CA ALA A 79 -20.47 -18.48 -2.72
C ALA A 79 -19.15 -18.12 -2.01
N GLY A 80 -18.93 -16.84 -1.68
CA GLY A 80 -17.68 -16.31 -1.15
C GLY A 80 -16.74 -15.87 -2.26
N CYS A 81 -16.10 -14.73 -2.06
CA CYS A 81 -15.11 -14.16 -2.95
C CYS A 81 -13.76 -14.11 -2.24
N ALA A 82 -12.71 -14.47 -2.98
CA ALA A 82 -11.35 -14.50 -2.46
C ALA A 82 -10.91 -13.12 -1.95
N GLY A 83 -10.22 -13.13 -0.81
CA GLY A 83 -9.54 -11.97 -0.26
C GLY A 83 -8.21 -11.72 -0.99
N TRP A 84 -7.52 -10.65 -0.60
CA TRP A 84 -6.22 -10.32 -1.18
C TRP A 84 -5.35 -9.53 -0.21
N ARG A 85 -4.04 -9.54 -0.46
CA ARG A 85 -3.07 -8.74 0.31
C ARG A 85 -2.12 -7.97 -0.63
N GLY A 86 -1.53 -6.91 -0.06
CA GLY A 86 -0.50 -6.12 -0.72
C GLY A 86 -0.98 -4.74 -1.18
N PHE A 87 -0.05 -3.78 -1.17
CA PHE A 87 -0.26 -2.41 -1.58
C PHE A 87 1.06 -1.79 -2.11
N PRO A 88 1.03 -0.86 -3.08
CA PRO A 88 -0.12 -0.33 -3.83
C PRO A 88 -0.73 -1.31 -4.84
N LEU A 89 0.02 -2.33 -5.26
CA LEU A 89 -0.48 -3.40 -6.11
C LEU A 89 -0.75 -4.65 -5.26
N ARG A 90 -1.83 -5.35 -5.59
CA ARG A 90 -2.20 -6.62 -4.97
C ARG A 90 -1.30 -7.72 -5.52
N PHE A 91 -0.79 -8.59 -4.66
CA PHE A 91 0.11 -9.66 -5.08
C PHE A 91 -0.07 -10.99 -4.34
N ALA A 92 -0.98 -11.04 -3.38
CA ALA A 92 -1.39 -12.27 -2.73
C ALA A 92 -2.91 -12.42 -2.79
N VAL A 93 -3.38 -13.66 -2.94
CA VAL A 93 -4.81 -14.02 -2.89
C VAL A 93 -5.05 -14.89 -1.66
N ILE A 94 -6.15 -14.64 -0.97
CA ILE A 94 -6.62 -15.45 0.15
C ILE A 94 -7.81 -16.27 -0.36
N ASP A 95 -7.63 -17.58 -0.45
CA ASP A 95 -8.70 -18.49 -0.86
C ASP A 95 -9.79 -18.61 0.23
N LEU A 96 -10.96 -19.15 -0.11
CA LEU A 96 -12.07 -19.42 0.82
C LEU A 96 -11.68 -20.32 1.99
N ARG A 97 -10.62 -21.13 1.82
CA ARG A 97 -10.02 -21.96 2.87
C ARG A 97 -9.07 -21.19 3.79
N HIS A 98 -8.99 -19.87 3.63
CA HIS A 98 -8.10 -18.96 4.37
C HIS A 98 -6.59 -19.24 4.15
N ILE A 99 -6.25 -19.95 3.06
CA ILE A 99 -4.87 -20.16 2.65
C ILE A 99 -4.44 -19.00 1.74
N THR A 100 -3.28 -18.42 2.04
CA THR A 100 -2.73 -17.30 1.25
C THR A 100 -1.73 -17.81 0.23
N TYR A 101 -1.99 -17.49 -1.04
CA TYR A 101 -1.13 -17.81 -2.17
C TYR A 101 -0.45 -16.54 -2.69
N LEU A 102 0.87 -16.62 -2.86
CA LEU A 102 1.69 -15.52 -3.34
C LEU A 102 2.06 -15.71 -4.80
N ALA A 103 1.78 -14.73 -5.66
CA ALA A 103 2.21 -14.72 -7.05
C ALA A 103 3.57 -14.02 -7.19
N PRO A 104 4.64 -14.71 -7.63
CA PRO A 104 5.97 -14.11 -7.75
C PRO A 104 6.03 -12.90 -8.68
N GLY A 105 5.32 -12.94 -9.80
CA GLY A 105 5.27 -11.86 -10.79
C GLY A 105 4.56 -10.63 -10.25
N ASP A 106 3.41 -10.80 -9.59
CA ASP A 106 2.69 -9.68 -8.97
C ASP A 106 3.50 -9.04 -7.84
N PHE A 107 4.21 -9.86 -7.04
CA PHE A 107 5.10 -9.36 -6.01
C PHE A 107 6.26 -8.55 -6.60
N ALA A 108 6.89 -9.07 -7.65
CA ALA A 108 7.95 -8.36 -8.38
C ALA A 108 7.43 -7.04 -8.98
N MET A 109 6.20 -7.02 -9.49
CA MET A 109 5.57 -5.81 -10.02
C MET A 109 5.36 -4.74 -8.93
N ASN A 110 4.92 -5.15 -7.74
CA ASN A 110 4.76 -4.24 -6.62
C ASN A 110 6.11 -3.66 -6.17
N VAL A 111 7.15 -4.50 -6.09
CA VAL A 111 8.52 -4.06 -5.79
C VAL A 111 9.04 -3.10 -6.85
N LEU A 112 8.83 -3.40 -8.13
CA LEU A 112 9.23 -2.53 -9.26
C LEU A 112 8.58 -1.15 -9.17
N THR A 113 7.27 -1.13 -8.90
CA THR A 113 6.48 0.11 -8.76
C THR A 113 6.98 0.94 -7.57
N LEU A 114 7.14 0.31 -6.40
CA LEU A 114 7.67 0.98 -5.22
C LEU A 114 9.10 1.47 -5.41
N TRP A 115 9.94 0.71 -6.12
CA TRP A 115 11.31 1.13 -6.41
C TRP A 115 11.36 2.36 -7.31
N LEU A 116 10.52 2.39 -8.34
CA LEU A 116 10.35 3.57 -9.20
C LEU A 116 9.93 4.79 -8.37
N LEU A 117 8.90 4.65 -7.52
CA LEU A 117 8.42 5.73 -6.67
C LEU A 117 9.52 6.26 -5.74
N TRP A 118 10.30 5.38 -5.10
CA TRP A 118 11.40 5.77 -4.24
C TRP A 118 12.54 6.46 -5.00
N LEU A 119 12.87 5.99 -6.20
CA LEU A 119 13.87 6.65 -7.04
C LEU A 119 13.40 8.02 -7.51
N VAL A 120 12.16 8.17 -7.96
CA VAL A 120 11.57 9.47 -8.32
C VAL A 120 11.56 10.41 -7.10
N ALA A 121 11.12 9.92 -5.94
CA ALA A 121 11.14 10.69 -4.70
C ALA A 121 12.56 11.16 -4.33
N SER A 122 13.58 10.32 -4.55
CA SER A 122 14.98 10.70 -4.32
C SER A 122 15.46 11.83 -5.24
N VAL A 123 14.99 11.85 -6.50
CA VAL A 123 15.29 12.93 -7.45
C VAL A 123 14.60 14.21 -7.01
N ILE A 124 13.30 14.15 -6.70
CA ILE A 124 12.54 15.31 -6.20
C ILE A 124 13.20 15.88 -4.94
N TRP A 125 13.58 15.00 -4.00
CA TRP A 125 14.29 15.39 -2.80
C TRP A 125 15.60 16.12 -3.10
N ARG A 126 16.41 15.60 -4.04
CA ARG A 126 17.67 16.24 -4.46
C ARG A 126 17.40 17.62 -5.09
N LEU A 127 16.41 17.74 -5.96
CA LEU A 127 16.04 19.01 -6.59
C LEU A 127 15.58 20.05 -5.56
N LEU A 128 14.69 19.65 -4.64
CA LEU A 128 14.23 20.54 -3.56
C LEU A 128 15.37 20.96 -2.64
N ALA A 129 16.27 20.04 -2.28
CA ALA A 129 17.43 20.34 -1.46
C ALA A 129 18.37 21.36 -2.14
N MET A 130 18.54 21.28 -3.46
CA MET A 130 19.31 22.25 -4.22
C MET A 130 18.64 23.63 -4.27
N VAL A 131 17.33 23.69 -4.59
CA VAL A 131 16.57 24.94 -4.69
C VAL A 131 16.50 25.68 -3.35
N LEU A 132 16.42 24.95 -2.24
CA LEU A 132 16.30 25.53 -0.90
C LEU A 132 17.64 25.78 -0.21
N HIS A 133 18.77 25.58 -0.92
CA HIS A 133 20.13 25.69 -0.39
C HIS A 133 20.32 24.94 0.93
N TRP A 134 19.84 23.70 0.95
CA TRP A 134 19.73 22.86 2.14
C TRP A 134 21.01 22.77 3.00
N GLU A 135 22.15 22.63 2.32
CA GLU A 135 23.45 22.41 2.96
C GLU A 135 23.91 23.62 3.80
N GLN A 136 23.40 24.82 3.52
CA GLN A 136 23.77 26.05 4.22
C GLN A 136 22.80 26.40 5.36
N ARG A 137 21.74 25.62 5.56
CA ARG A 137 20.68 25.91 6.55
C ARG A 137 20.98 25.32 7.92
N SER A 138 20.43 25.97 8.95
CA SER A 138 20.50 25.48 10.34
C SER A 138 19.83 24.10 10.49
N TRP A 139 20.28 23.31 11.46
CA TRP A 139 19.73 21.98 11.73
C TRP A 139 18.21 22.01 12.02
N ARG A 140 17.67 23.08 12.62
CA ARG A 140 16.23 23.23 12.89
C ARG A 140 15.42 23.34 11.61
N SER A 141 15.87 24.16 10.67
CA SER A 141 15.27 24.23 9.34
C SER A 141 15.43 22.93 8.57
N GLN A 142 16.51 22.19 8.81
CA GLN A 142 16.68 20.87 8.21
C GLN A 142 15.69 19.84 8.77
N ALA A 143 15.49 19.82 10.09
CA ALA A 143 14.48 18.97 10.71
C ALA A 143 13.07 19.33 10.20
N LEU A 144 12.73 20.63 10.17
CA LEU A 144 11.41 21.10 9.73
C LEU A 144 11.07 20.65 8.30
N PHE A 145 12.02 20.73 7.37
CA PHE A 145 11.74 20.29 6.01
C PHE A 145 11.76 18.78 5.84
N ILE A 146 12.52 18.01 6.63
CA ILE A 146 12.31 16.54 6.68
C ILE A 146 10.87 16.24 7.13
N VAL A 147 10.39 16.93 8.16
CA VAL A 147 9.01 16.79 8.62
C VAL A 147 8.02 17.16 7.51
N VAL A 148 8.19 18.31 6.86
CA VAL A 148 7.22 18.82 5.86
C VAL A 148 7.29 18.08 4.51
N ALA A 149 8.48 17.72 4.04
CA ALA A 149 8.68 17.15 2.70
C ALA A 149 8.76 15.62 2.68
N ALA A 150 9.09 14.98 3.81
CA ALA A 150 9.09 13.52 3.92
C ALA A 150 7.96 13.02 4.82
N ILE A 151 7.87 13.44 6.08
CA ILE A 151 6.96 12.79 7.05
C ILE A 151 5.50 13.18 6.79
N LEU A 152 5.22 14.46 6.58
CA LEU A 152 3.86 14.99 6.47
C LEU A 152 3.08 14.41 5.28
N PRO A 153 3.64 14.28 4.06
CA PRO A 153 2.94 13.64 2.95
C PRO A 153 2.50 12.21 3.29
N TRP A 154 3.39 11.40 3.88
CA TRP A 154 3.08 10.03 4.32
C TRP A 154 2.07 10.00 5.47
N ALA A 155 2.14 10.92 6.43
CA ALA A 155 1.15 11.00 7.51
C ALA A 155 -0.26 11.36 7.01
N LEU A 156 -0.34 12.06 5.86
CA LEU A 156 -1.59 12.48 5.24
C LEU A 156 -2.06 11.52 4.13
N THR A 157 -1.28 10.54 3.69
CA THR A 157 -1.71 9.60 2.62
C THR A 157 -3.02 8.89 2.93
N PRO A 158 -3.33 8.44 4.17
CA PRO A 158 -4.60 7.75 4.40
C PRO A 158 -5.81 8.69 4.29
N ARG A 159 -5.61 10.02 4.22
CA ARG A 159 -6.67 10.98 3.90
C ARG A 159 -6.98 11.06 2.40
N PHE A 160 -6.02 10.75 1.53
CA PHE A 160 -6.17 10.90 0.08
C PHE A 160 -6.37 9.57 -0.64
N VAL A 161 -5.91 8.48 -0.07
CA VAL A 161 -6.00 7.15 -0.66
C VAL A 161 -7.08 6.34 0.03
N ASN A 162 -7.90 5.62 -0.75
CA ASN A 162 -8.86 4.68 -0.17
C ASN A 162 -8.12 3.55 0.54
N PRO A 163 -8.57 3.12 1.72
CA PRO A 163 -8.04 1.91 2.33
C PRO A 163 -8.30 0.71 1.40
N PRO A 164 -7.52 -0.36 1.53
CA PRO A 164 -7.84 -1.62 0.85
C PRO A 164 -9.24 -2.07 1.29
N GLU A 165 -10.15 -2.26 0.34
CA GLU A 165 -11.53 -2.66 0.63
C GLU A 165 -12.07 -3.63 -0.44
N PRO A 166 -13.06 -4.49 -0.09
CA PRO A 166 -13.74 -5.36 -1.04
C PRO A 166 -14.37 -4.58 -2.19
N HIS A 167 -14.27 -5.11 -3.41
CA HIS A 167 -14.97 -4.54 -4.55
C HIS A 167 -16.43 -5.01 -4.58
N ILE A 168 -17.34 -4.15 -4.12
CA ILE A 168 -18.78 -4.42 -4.11
C ILE A 168 -19.51 -3.50 -5.09
N THR A 169 -20.56 -4.02 -5.74
CA THR A 169 -21.41 -3.30 -6.70
C THR A 169 -22.88 -3.37 -6.28
N GLY A 170 -23.78 -2.68 -6.99
CA GLY A 170 -25.23 -2.80 -6.76
C GLY A 170 -25.71 -2.37 -5.37
N GLU A 171 -26.69 -3.11 -4.82
CA GLU A 171 -27.35 -2.75 -3.56
C GLU A 171 -26.43 -2.79 -2.33
N PRO A 172 -25.59 -3.82 -2.13
CA PRO A 172 -24.64 -3.82 -1.01
C PRO A 172 -23.68 -2.62 -1.05
N ALA A 173 -23.29 -2.14 -2.24
CA ALA A 173 -22.47 -0.93 -2.36
C ALA A 173 -23.21 0.31 -1.89
N ARG A 174 -24.50 0.43 -2.21
CA ARG A 174 -25.35 1.52 -1.72
C ARG A 174 -25.48 1.49 -0.20
N LEU A 175 -25.70 0.31 0.38
CA LEU A 175 -25.79 0.12 1.83
C LEU A 175 -24.48 0.47 2.54
N ALA A 176 -23.35 -0.01 2.02
CA ALA A 176 -22.03 0.29 2.56
C ALA A 176 -21.72 1.80 2.53
N ILE A 177 -22.00 2.48 1.41
CA ILE A 177 -21.79 3.94 1.29
C ILE A 177 -22.68 4.70 2.27
N ASN A 178 -23.95 4.31 2.39
CA ASN A 178 -24.88 4.95 3.33
C ASN A 178 -24.47 4.72 4.78
N ALA A 179 -24.07 3.49 5.14
CA ALA A 179 -23.58 3.15 6.47
C ALA A 179 -22.30 3.93 6.80
N ARG A 180 -21.36 4.02 5.86
CA ARG A 180 -20.13 4.82 6.00
C ARG A 180 -20.45 6.29 6.23
N ARG A 181 -21.32 6.91 5.42
CA ARG A 181 -21.73 8.32 5.61
C ARG A 181 -22.42 8.53 6.96
N ALA A 182 -23.29 7.60 7.37
CA ALA A 182 -23.97 7.68 8.65
C ALA A 182 -22.98 7.58 9.82
N ALA A 183 -22.00 6.67 9.74
CA ALA A 183 -20.95 6.54 10.74
C ALA A 183 -20.03 7.78 10.78
N GLU A 184 -19.61 8.27 9.62
CA GLU A 184 -18.81 9.50 9.50
C GLU A 184 -19.52 10.71 10.13
N PHE A 185 -20.84 10.84 9.92
CA PHE A 185 -21.64 11.90 10.53
C PHE A 185 -21.86 11.70 12.03
N THR A 186 -22.11 10.47 12.48
CA THR A 186 -22.47 10.16 13.88
C THR A 186 -21.27 10.25 14.82
N TYR A 187 -20.11 9.77 14.36
CA TYR A 187 -18.91 9.61 15.19
C TYR A 187 -17.78 10.58 14.84
N ASP A 188 -18.04 11.55 13.96
CA ASP A 188 -17.05 12.54 13.49
C ASP A 188 -15.71 11.91 13.06
N ILE A 189 -15.82 10.83 12.28
CA ILE A 189 -14.70 9.95 11.87
C ILE A 189 -13.72 10.65 10.92
N THR A 190 -13.95 11.93 10.60
CA THR A 190 -13.04 12.77 9.80
C THR A 190 -12.01 13.54 10.64
N GLY A 191 -11.86 13.18 11.92
CA GLY A 191 -10.90 13.78 12.84
C GLY A 191 -9.42 13.51 12.55
N LEU A 192 -8.57 13.79 13.55
CA LEU A 192 -7.12 13.62 13.44
C LEU A 192 -6.68 12.15 13.59
N TRP A 193 -7.50 11.34 14.28
CA TRP A 193 -7.15 9.99 14.75
C TRP A 193 -7.72 8.88 13.87
N VAL A 194 -9.00 8.96 13.52
CA VAL A 194 -9.60 8.09 12.51
C VAL A 194 -9.65 8.89 11.22
N GLN A 195 -9.06 8.32 10.15
CA GLN A 195 -8.88 9.06 8.90
C GLN A 195 -9.89 8.63 7.83
N ARG A 196 -10.16 7.32 7.73
CA ARG A 196 -11.11 6.71 6.80
C ARG A 196 -11.63 5.40 7.35
N LEU A 197 -12.85 5.03 6.94
CA LEU A 197 -13.43 3.72 7.18
C LEU A 197 -13.19 2.81 5.97
N ALA A 198 -12.76 1.58 6.25
CA ALA A 198 -12.76 0.48 5.28
C ALA A 198 -14.06 -0.31 5.41
N LEU A 199 -14.47 -0.96 4.32
CA LEU A 199 -15.57 -1.90 4.35
C LEU A 199 -15.07 -3.28 4.79
N GLU A 200 -15.76 -3.86 5.78
CA GLU A 200 -15.55 -5.24 6.22
C GLU A 200 -16.87 -6.02 6.17
N ASP A 201 -16.82 -7.29 5.75
CA ASP A 201 -17.98 -8.17 5.74
C ASP A 201 -18.12 -8.90 7.09
N VAL A 202 -19.05 -8.42 7.91
CA VAL A 202 -19.29 -8.93 9.26
C VAL A 202 -19.87 -10.34 9.33
N ARG A 203 -20.27 -10.95 8.21
CA ARG A 203 -20.79 -12.34 8.20
C ARG A 203 -19.76 -13.38 8.62
N LEU A 204 -18.48 -13.02 8.54
CA LEU A 204 -17.35 -13.86 8.94
C LEU A 204 -16.89 -13.57 10.38
N LEU A 205 -17.41 -12.53 11.02
CA LEU A 205 -17.16 -12.26 12.43
C LEU A 205 -18.06 -13.18 13.25
N ASP A 206 -17.45 -14.06 14.05
CA ASP A 206 -18.19 -14.95 14.96
C ASP A 206 -19.08 -14.08 15.89
N PRO A 207 -20.41 -14.25 15.86
CA PRO A 207 -21.31 -13.47 16.70
C PRO A 207 -21.13 -13.74 18.21
N ASN A 208 -20.39 -14.79 18.58
CA ASN A 208 -20.03 -15.12 19.96
C ASN A 208 -18.58 -14.78 20.31
N ALA A 209 -17.80 -14.20 19.39
CA ALA A 209 -16.51 -13.64 19.73
C ALA A 209 -16.74 -12.44 20.65
N ASP A 210 -16.37 -12.60 21.92
CA ASP A 210 -16.44 -11.56 22.95
C ASP A 210 -15.88 -10.25 22.36
N PRO A 211 -16.60 -9.10 22.46
CA PRO A 211 -16.11 -7.80 22.00
C PRO A 211 -15.00 -7.34 22.95
N THR A 212 -13.87 -8.03 22.85
CA THR A 212 -12.63 -7.61 23.43
C THR A 212 -12.23 -6.32 22.72
N PRO A 213 -11.67 -5.32 23.43
CA PRO A 213 -11.24 -4.05 22.84
C PRO A 213 -10.26 -4.22 21.66
N ASP A 214 -9.70 -5.43 21.48
CA ASP A 214 -8.80 -5.82 20.40
C ASP A 214 -9.53 -6.10 19.07
N ALA A 215 -10.84 -6.35 19.08
CA ALA A 215 -11.66 -6.54 17.87
C ALA A 215 -12.05 -5.20 17.20
N VAL A 216 -12.06 -4.11 17.96
CA VAL A 216 -12.39 -2.76 17.47
C VAL A 216 -11.16 -2.04 16.88
N ASN A 217 -9.96 -2.57 17.13
CA ASN A 217 -8.68 -1.98 16.71
C ASN A 217 -7.97 -2.78 15.60
N ARG A 218 -8.65 -3.74 14.94
CA ARG A 218 -8.13 -4.40 13.73
C ARG A 218 -8.42 -3.59 12.48
#